data_AF-A0A531KMT8-F1
#
_entry.id   AF-A0A531KMT8-F1
#
_cell.length_a   1.000
_cell.length_b   1.000
_cell.length_c   1.000
_cell.angle_alpha   90.00
_cell.angle_beta   90.00
_cell.angle_gamma   90.00
#
_symmetry.space_group_name_H-M   'P 1'
#
loop_
_entity.id
_entity.type
_entity.pdbx_description
1 polymer ?
#
loop_
_entity_poly.entity_id
_entity_poly.type
_entity_poly.pdbx_seq_one_letter_code
_entity_poly.pdbx_strand_id
1 'polypeptide(L)'
;GGASAPLVAGARVVWWGKVPVEVDEVEKDNRIVLRWDATDADGKPAYKTRIEMNFQPLDDGGTFVTIAEAGWHEDAVGLKKSYLNCEGWSQMLACMKAYVEYGINLRDGYYRSEMKGEPANEDNI
;
A
#
# COMPACT_ATOMS: atom_id res chain seq x y z
N GLY A 1 5.85 -0.57 14.16
CA GLY A 1 5.09 -0.85 12.94
C GLY A 1 3.69 -0.30 13.10
N GLY A 2 3.14 0.32 12.06
CA GLY A 2 1.92 1.14 12.16
C GLY A 2 0.58 0.41 12.00
N ALA A 3 0.53 -0.91 11.78
CA ALA A 3 -0.73 -1.63 11.58
C ALA A 3 -1.34 -2.12 12.91
N SER A 4 -2.67 -2.04 13.05
CA SER A 4 -3.38 -2.43 14.27
C SER A 4 -3.50 -3.95 14.48
N ALA A 5 -3.37 -4.75 13.42
CA ALA A 5 -3.52 -6.20 13.42
C ALA A 5 -2.88 -6.82 12.16
N PRO A 6 -2.61 -8.14 12.15
CA PRO A 6 -2.21 -8.87 10.93
C PRO A 6 -3.28 -8.79 9.82
N LEU A 7 -2.85 -8.92 8.56
CA LEU A 7 -3.76 -9.02 7.42
C LEU A 7 -4.39 -10.42 7.40
N VAL A 8 -5.70 -10.49 7.63
CA VAL A 8 -6.51 -11.72 7.57
C VAL A 8 -7.72 -11.43 6.70
N ALA A 9 -8.08 -12.33 5.78
CA ALA A 9 -9.24 -12.16 4.91
C ALA A 9 -10.53 -11.89 5.74
N GLY A 10 -11.31 -10.90 5.30
CA GLY A 10 -12.49 -10.40 5.99
C GLY A 10 -12.21 -9.43 7.14
N ALA A 11 -10.95 -9.19 7.51
CA ALA A 11 -10.61 -8.24 8.57
C ALA A 11 -10.59 -6.79 8.09
N ARG A 12 -10.80 -5.88 9.04
CA ARG A 12 -10.49 -4.45 8.89
C ARG A 12 -9.29 -4.13 9.78
N VAL A 13 -8.22 -3.65 9.16
CA VAL A 13 -6.97 -3.24 9.84
C VAL A 13 -6.85 -1.73 9.75
N VAL A 14 -6.32 -1.08 10.79
CA VAL A 14 -6.06 0.35 10.79
C VAL A 14 -4.56 0.59 10.72
N TRP A 15 -4.10 1.32 9.70
CA TRP A 15 -2.71 1.75 9.58
C TRP A 15 -2.51 3.15 10.15
N TRP A 16 -1.41 3.32 10.87
CA TRP A 16 -1.01 4.53 11.59
C TRP A 16 -2.12 5.13 12.46
N GLY A 17 -2.99 4.28 13.00
CA GLY A 17 -4.16 4.66 13.78
C GLY A 17 -5.23 5.47 13.03
N LYS A 18 -5.09 5.67 11.71
CA LYS A 18 -5.92 6.62 10.95
C LYS A 18 -6.51 6.05 9.66
N VAL A 19 -5.79 5.16 8.96
CA VAL A 19 -6.16 4.69 7.63
C VAL A 19 -6.82 3.31 7.75
N PRO A 20 -8.14 3.20 7.58
CA PRO A 20 -8.80 1.90 7.56
C PRO A 20 -8.54 1.17 6.25
N VAL A 21 -8.11 -0.08 6.36
CA VAL A 21 -7.85 -1.00 5.27
C VAL A 21 -8.75 -2.22 5.45
N GLU A 22 -9.57 -2.50 4.44
CA GLU A 22 -10.35 -3.72 4.34
C GLU A 22 -9.51 -4.78 3.64
N VAL A 23 -9.46 -5.98 4.22
CA VAL A 23 -8.68 -7.11 3.70
C VAL A 23 -9.66 -8.08 3.06
N ASP A 24 -9.74 -8.07 1.73
CA ASP A 24 -10.65 -8.95 1.00
C ASP A 24 -10.09 -10.37 0.90
N GLU A 25 -8.80 -10.49 0.57
CA GLU A 25 -8.16 -11.76 0.27
C GLU A 25 -6.72 -11.76 0.79
N VAL A 26 -6.31 -12.87 1.41
CA VAL A 26 -4.92 -13.16 1.73
C VAL A 26 -4.71 -14.65 1.45
N GLU A 27 -4.13 -14.93 0.30
CA GLU A 27 -3.64 -16.25 -0.06
C GLU A 27 -2.14 -16.28 0.17
N LYS A 28 -1.72 -17.11 1.13
CA LYS A 28 -0.31 -17.22 1.49
C LYS A 28 0.55 -17.49 0.25
N ASP A 29 1.60 -16.68 0.10
CA ASP A 29 2.60 -16.77 -0.95
C ASP A 29 2.06 -16.61 -2.40
N ASN A 30 0.81 -16.16 -2.57
CA ASN A 30 0.16 -16.05 -3.88
C ASN A 30 -0.48 -14.68 -4.11
N ARG A 31 -1.36 -14.22 -3.21
CA ARG A 31 -2.22 -13.07 -3.50
C ARG A 31 -2.65 -12.31 -2.26
N ILE A 32 -2.70 -10.99 -2.38
CA ILE A 32 -3.28 -10.10 -1.37
C ILE A 32 -4.22 -9.13 -2.09
N VAL A 33 -5.45 -9.00 -1.60
CA VAL A 33 -6.42 -8.02 -2.09
C VAL A 33 -6.87 -7.13 -0.95
N LEU A 34 -6.68 -5.83 -1.12
CA LEU A 34 -7.05 -4.81 -0.15
C LEU A 34 -8.03 -3.81 -0.76
N ARG A 35 -8.82 -3.16 0.09
CA ARG A 35 -9.63 -1.99 -0.26
C ARG A 35 -9.45 -0.89 0.77
N TRP A 36 -9.31 0.35 0.30
CA TRP A 36 -9.35 1.53 1.15
C TRP A 36 -10.06 2.68 0.44
N ASP A 37 -10.38 3.71 1.21
CA ASP A 37 -11.05 4.89 0.68
C ASP A 37 -10.06 5.75 -0.11
N ALA A 38 -10.44 6.13 -1.33
CA ALA A 38 -9.82 7.24 -2.01
C ALA A 38 -10.12 8.52 -1.22
N THR A 39 -9.09 9.18 -0.73
CA THR A 39 -9.24 10.51 -0.14
C THR A 39 -9.27 11.55 -1.26
N ASP A 40 -10.46 11.88 -1.74
CA ASP A 40 -10.68 13.05 -2.56
C ASP A 40 -10.79 14.30 -1.68
N ALA A 41 -10.25 15.41 -2.18
CA ALA A 41 -10.49 16.71 -1.59
C ALA A 41 -11.88 17.20 -2.03
N ASP A 42 -12.58 17.83 -1.09
CA ASP A 42 -13.81 18.60 -1.27
C ASP A 42 -15.13 17.82 -1.47
N GLY A 43 -15.73 17.42 -0.34
CA GLY A 43 -17.19 17.23 -0.19
C GLY A 43 -17.83 16.07 -0.96
N LYS A 44 -17.06 15.33 -1.76
CA LYS A 44 -17.51 14.11 -2.43
C LYS A 44 -17.55 12.94 -1.44
N PRO A 45 -18.49 12.00 -1.60
CA PRO A 45 -18.48 10.77 -0.82
C PRO A 45 -17.23 9.96 -1.13
N ALA A 46 -16.54 9.48 -0.09
CA ALA A 46 -15.45 8.55 -0.24
C ALA A 46 -15.90 7.32 -1.06
N TYR A 47 -15.07 6.88 -1.99
CA TYR A 47 -15.26 5.67 -2.77
C TYR A 47 -14.06 4.74 -2.58
N LYS A 48 -14.28 3.44 -2.81
CA LYS A 48 -13.26 2.42 -2.55
C LYS A 48 -12.34 2.25 -3.76
N THR A 49 -11.03 2.33 -3.53
CA THR A 49 -10.06 1.72 -4.44
C THR A 49 -9.86 0.26 -4.07
N ARG A 50 -9.41 -0.54 -5.03
CA ARG A 50 -9.09 -1.95 -4.85
C ARG A 50 -7.67 -2.21 -5.34
N ILE A 51 -6.88 -2.81 -4.46
CA ILE A 51 -5.46 -3.08 -4.65
C ILE A 51 -5.30 -4.59 -4.72
N GLU A 52 -4.66 -5.05 -5.79
CA GLU A 52 -4.32 -6.45 -5.99
C GLU A 52 -2.82 -6.61 -6.06
N MET A 53 -2.27 -7.42 -5.17
CA MET A 53 -0.87 -7.83 -5.19
C MET A 53 -0.81 -9.31 -5.54
N ASN A 54 -0.07 -9.65 -6.60
CA ASN A 54 0.13 -11.04 -7.01
C ASN A 54 1.61 -11.40 -6.94
N PHE A 55 1.88 -12.61 -6.48
CA PHE A 55 3.21 -13.18 -6.29
C PHE A 55 3.30 -14.46 -7.11
N GLN A 56 4.00 -14.39 -8.24
CA GLN A 56 4.18 -15.54 -9.12
C GLN A 56 5.62 -16.08 -8.98
N PRO A 57 5.82 -17.37 -8.66
CA PRO A 57 7.15 -17.96 -8.67
C PRO A 57 7.73 -18.00 -10.09
N LEU A 58 9.03 -17.76 -10.20
CA LEU A 58 9.80 -17.85 -11.45
C LEU A 58 10.71 -19.09 -11.42
N ASP A 59 11.08 -19.57 -12.62
CA ASP A 59 11.89 -20.79 -12.79
C ASP A 59 13.30 -20.69 -12.19
N ASP A 60 13.83 -19.46 -12.02
CA ASP A 60 15.13 -19.18 -11.42
C ASP A 60 15.09 -19.08 -9.88
N GLY A 61 13.93 -19.37 -9.27
CA GLY A 61 13.69 -19.23 -7.84
C GLY A 61 13.31 -17.80 -7.42
N GLY A 62 13.23 -16.86 -8.36
CA GLY A 62 12.71 -15.52 -8.13
C GLY A 62 11.19 -15.47 -7.96
N THR A 63 10.65 -14.28 -7.70
CA THR A 63 9.21 -14.03 -7.64
C THR A 63 8.88 -12.80 -8.49
N PHE A 64 7.98 -12.95 -9.45
CA PHE A 64 7.40 -11.85 -10.19
C PHE A 64 6.25 -11.25 -9.38
N VAL A 65 6.45 -10.02 -8.92
CA VAL A 65 5.48 -9.29 -8.10
C VAL A 65 4.77 -8.26 -8.97
N THR A 66 3.44 -8.29 -8.98
CA THR A 66 2.62 -7.24 -9.60
C THR A 66 1.74 -6.56 -8.56
N ILE A 67 1.53 -5.26 -8.73
CA ILE A 67 0.59 -4.48 -7.95
C ILE A 67 -0.29 -3.70 -8.93
N ALA A 68 -1.59 -3.89 -8.84
CA ALA A 68 -2.59 -3.14 -9.59
C ALA A 68 -3.54 -2.45 -8.62
N GLU A 69 -3.82 -1.16 -8.84
CA GLU A 69 -4.81 -0.42 -8.09
C GLU A 69 -5.87 0.14 -9.04
N ALA A 70 -7.13 -0.17 -8.76
CA ALA A 70 -8.27 0.17 -9.58
C ALA A 70 -9.37 0.87 -8.76
N GLY A 71 -10.37 1.41 -9.46
CA GLY A 71 -11.51 2.09 -8.86
C GLY A 71 -11.37 3.61 -8.78
N TRP A 72 -10.25 4.18 -9.24
CA TRP A 72 -10.06 5.63 -9.36
C TRP A 72 -11.09 6.25 -10.31
N HIS A 73 -11.64 7.41 -9.93
CA HIS A 73 -12.42 8.22 -10.86
C HIS A 73 -11.55 8.72 -12.01
N GLU A 74 -12.12 8.76 -13.22
CA GLU A 74 -11.44 9.21 -14.44
C GLU A 74 -11.43 10.75 -14.58
N ASP A 75 -11.73 11.48 -13.51
CA ASP A 75 -11.56 12.94 -13.46
C ASP A 75 -10.11 13.32 -13.16
N ALA A 76 -9.75 14.59 -13.38
CA ALA A 76 -8.37 15.06 -13.20
C ALA A 76 -7.83 14.85 -11.78
N VAL A 77 -8.69 14.85 -10.76
CA VAL A 77 -8.30 14.63 -9.36
C VAL A 77 -8.02 13.16 -9.12
N GLY A 78 -8.92 12.28 -9.54
CA GLY A 78 -8.77 10.82 -9.42
C GLY A 78 -7.54 10.32 -10.17
N LEU A 79 -7.31 10.78 -11.40
CA LEU A 79 -6.11 10.44 -12.18
C LEU A 79 -4.82 10.92 -11.50
N LYS A 80 -4.79 12.16 -10.98
CA LYS A 80 -3.59 12.63 -10.25
C LYS A 80 -3.29 11.78 -9.02
N LYS A 81 -4.33 11.38 -8.28
CA LYS A 81 -4.19 10.53 -7.09
C LYS A 81 -3.80 9.09 -7.44
N SER A 82 -4.26 8.56 -8.57
CA SER A 82 -3.86 7.23 -9.04
C SER A 82 -2.36 7.18 -9.36
N TYR A 83 -1.82 8.22 -10.01
CA TYR A 83 -0.37 8.31 -10.26
C TYR A 83 0.43 8.47 -8.97
N LEU A 84 -0.03 9.29 -8.02
CA LEU A 84 0.64 9.43 -6.73
C LEU A 84 0.70 8.09 -5.96
N ASN A 85 -0.37 7.31 -5.97
CA ASN A 85 -0.34 5.97 -5.36
C ASN A 85 0.56 5.01 -6.14
N CYS A 86 0.57 5.07 -7.48
CA CYS A 86 1.49 4.28 -8.31
C CYS A 86 2.96 4.56 -7.98
N GLU A 87 3.33 5.83 -7.74
CA GLU A 87 4.66 6.21 -7.28
C GLU A 87 4.96 5.62 -5.88
N GLY A 88 4.01 5.69 -4.95
CA GLY A 88 4.12 5.06 -3.63
C GLY A 88 4.34 3.55 -3.70
N TRP A 89 3.62 2.85 -4.58
CA TRP A 89 3.81 1.41 -4.81
C TRP A 89 5.17 1.09 -5.41
N SER A 90 5.65 1.91 -6.33
CA SER A 90 6.98 1.76 -6.92
C SER A 90 8.08 1.91 -5.86
N GLN A 91 7.92 2.88 -4.95
CA GLN A 91 8.81 3.10 -3.82
C GLN A 91 8.78 1.91 -2.84
N MET A 92 7.59 1.38 -2.55
CA MET A 92 7.41 0.21 -1.69
C MET A 92 8.15 -1.00 -2.26
N LEU A 93 7.99 -1.29 -3.56
CA LEU A 93 8.67 -2.38 -4.25
C LEU A 93 10.21 -2.22 -4.22
N ALA A 94 10.71 -0.98 -4.39
CA ALA A 94 12.14 -0.70 -4.30
C ALA A 94 12.69 -0.99 -2.88
N CYS A 95 11.97 -0.56 -1.84
CA CYS A 95 12.32 -0.86 -0.44
C CYS A 95 12.30 -2.37 -0.16
N MET A 96 11.26 -3.07 -0.63
CA MET A 96 11.11 -4.52 -0.46
C MET A 96 12.27 -5.26 -1.13
N LYS A 97 12.61 -4.91 -2.37
CA LYS A 97 13.73 -5.51 -3.10
C LYS A 97 15.06 -5.32 -2.37
N ALA A 98 15.37 -4.08 -1.96
CA ALA A 98 16.60 -3.78 -1.22
C ALA A 98 16.71 -4.56 0.09
N TYR A 99 15.59 -4.73 0.78
CA TYR A 99 15.54 -5.48 2.04
C TYR A 99 15.71 -6.98 1.82
N VAL A 100 14.92 -7.59 0.92
CA VAL A 100 14.90 -9.05 0.70
C VAL A 100 16.21 -9.54 0.06
N GLU A 101 16.79 -8.79 -0.87
CA GLU A 101 17.99 -9.23 -1.62
C GLU A 101 19.31 -8.85 -0.94
N TYR A 102 19.34 -7.75 -0.19
CA TYR A 102 20.58 -7.19 0.34
C TYR A 102 20.55 -6.88 1.84
N GLY A 103 19.41 -7.08 2.52
CA GLY A 103 19.27 -6.74 3.94
C GLY A 103 19.29 -5.23 4.22
N ILE A 104 19.16 -4.37 3.21
CA ILE A 104 19.21 -2.92 3.35
C ILE A 104 17.80 -2.38 3.62
N ASN A 105 17.62 -1.73 4.77
CA ASN A 105 16.36 -1.05 5.10
C ASN A 105 16.37 0.39 4.56
N LEU A 106 15.86 0.60 3.34
CA LEU A 106 15.76 1.95 2.74
C LEU A 106 14.79 2.90 3.47
N ARG A 107 13.95 2.38 4.37
CA ARG A 107 13.02 3.21 5.16
C ARG A 107 13.64 3.73 6.44
N ASP A 108 14.81 3.22 6.84
CA ASP A 108 15.50 3.71 8.02
C ASP A 108 15.87 5.19 7.85
N GLY A 109 15.42 6.02 8.77
CA GLY A 109 15.61 7.47 8.73
C GLY A 109 14.77 8.25 7.70
N TYR A 110 14.04 7.61 6.78
CA TYR A 110 13.31 8.28 5.69
C TYR A 110 11.89 8.74 6.07
N TYR A 111 11.14 7.94 6.83
CA TYR A 111 9.78 8.26 7.30
C TYR A 111 9.69 8.25 8.83
N ARG A 112 10.25 9.27 9.47
CA ARG A 112 10.35 9.31 10.94
C ARG A 112 8.99 9.32 11.64
N SER A 113 7.98 9.94 11.03
CA SER A 113 6.58 9.92 11.48
C SER A 113 5.98 8.51 11.43
N GLU A 114 6.15 7.79 10.33
CA GLU A 114 5.62 6.44 10.17
C GLU A 114 6.25 5.43 11.13
N MET A 115 7.53 5.62 11.47
CA MET A 115 8.22 4.83 12.50
C MET A 115 7.61 5.05 13.89
N LYS A 116 6.96 6.20 14.13
CA LYS A 116 6.19 6.51 15.34
C LYS A 116 4.71 6.12 15.23
N GLY A 117 4.28 5.54 14.11
CA GLY A 117 2.89 5.16 13.89
C GLY A 117 1.99 6.29 13.42
N GLU A 118 2.56 7.36 12.85
CA GLU A 118 1.82 8.48 12.26
C GLU A 118 1.97 8.48 10.73
N PRO A 119 0.95 8.88 9.94
CA PRO A 119 1.14 9.03 8.50
C PRO A 119 2.11 10.17 8.18
N ALA A 120 2.94 9.97 7.15
CA ALA A 120 3.76 11.04 6.58
C ALA A 120 2.89 12.13 5.92
N ASN A 121 3.27 13.39 6.11
CA ASN A 121 2.69 14.59 5.52
C ASN A 121 3.76 15.69 5.41
N GLU A 122 3.43 16.79 4.74
CA GLU A 122 4.38 17.88 4.44
C GLU A 122 5.06 18.47 5.69
N ASP A 123 4.43 18.37 6.86
CA ASP A 123 4.94 18.95 8.11
C ASP A 123 5.71 17.95 8.98
N ASN A 124 5.76 16.65 8.61
CA ASN A 124 6.32 15.60 9.47
C ASN A 124 7.17 14.53 8.74
N ILE A 125 7.68 14.83 7.55
CA ILE A 125 8.70 14.01 6.85
C ILE A 125 10.07 14.17 7.52
#